data_AF-A0A4R6F7V0-F1
#
_entry.id   AF-A0A4R6F7V0-F1
#
_cell.length_a   1.000
_cell.length_b   1.000
_cell.length_c   1.000
_cell.angle_alpha   90.00
_cell.angle_beta   90.00
_cell.angle_gamma   90.00
#
_symmetry.space_group_name_H-M   'P 1'
#
loop_
_entity.id
_entity.type
_entity.pdbx_description
1 polymer ?
#
loop_
_entity_poly.entity_id
_entity_poly.type
_entity_poly.pdbx_seq_one_letter_code
_entity_poly.pdbx_strand_id
1 'polypeptide(L)'
;MLLLYPFFALGSVLMGGLTWLLAPLLAMTTGADGNLPTYLYWFQTFDATLDDCRKPPFSWTGSLESTRTQWLRRNPGYGFDYWPFGIAFDAAHWTVVTNSASWFFAWSRYGAFCLKYQGTGVLSLKLGWKAWAYWQNDAWAAPAYSWGPSHRAPVCLSFKFW
;
A
#
# COMPACT_ATOMS: atom_id res chain seq x y z
N MET A 1 -15.42 11.84 2.56
CA MET A 1 -13.99 11.46 2.35
C MET A 1 -13.41 11.99 1.04
N LEU A 2 -14.18 12.03 -0.05
CA LEU A 2 -13.72 12.52 -1.36
C LEU A 2 -12.97 13.85 -1.32
N LEU A 3 -13.52 14.86 -0.65
CA LEU A 3 -12.90 16.20 -0.56
C LEU A 3 -11.60 16.22 0.25
N LEU A 4 -11.39 15.23 1.13
CA LEU A 4 -10.16 15.09 1.92
C LEU A 4 -9.07 14.34 1.17
N TYR A 5 -9.44 13.56 0.14
CA TYR A 5 -8.50 12.71 -0.60
C TYR A 5 -7.30 13.48 -1.16
N PRO A 6 -7.44 14.66 -1.80
CA PRO A 6 -6.28 15.39 -2.31
C PRO A 6 -5.23 15.72 -1.24
N PHE A 7 -5.68 16.05 -0.02
CA PHE A 7 -4.79 16.35 1.10
C PHE A 7 -4.08 15.08 1.62
N PHE A 8 -4.80 13.98 1.74
CA PHE A 8 -4.21 12.69 2.15
C PHE A 8 -3.26 12.14 1.08
N ALA A 9 -3.62 12.26 -0.20
CA ALA A 9 -2.77 11.87 -1.31
C ALA A 9 -1.50 12.72 -1.38
N LEU A 10 -1.59 14.04 -1.15
CA LEU A 10 -0.43 14.91 -1.03
C LEU A 10 0.48 14.48 0.14
N GLY A 11 -0.10 14.23 1.32
CA GLY A 11 0.64 13.73 2.48
C GLY A 11 1.33 12.39 2.20
N SER A 12 0.64 11.47 1.52
CA SER A 12 1.18 10.18 1.06
C SER A 12 2.38 10.38 0.11
N VAL A 13 2.27 11.28 -0.87
CA VAL A 13 3.37 11.58 -1.81
C VAL A 13 4.57 12.19 -1.09
N LEU A 14 4.35 13.14 -0.18
CA LEU A 14 5.43 13.76 0.59
C LEU A 14 6.15 12.73 1.47
N MET A 15 5.39 11.88 2.15
CA MET A 15 5.95 10.80 2.96
C MET A 15 6.65 9.75 2.09
N GLY A 16 6.12 9.46 0.91
CA GLY A 16 6.75 8.57 -0.07
C GLY A 16 8.10 9.11 -0.53
N GLY A 17 8.19 10.41 -0.86
CA GLY A 17 9.43 11.09 -1.20
C GLY A 17 10.44 11.07 -0.05
N LEU A 18 10.00 11.36 1.17
CA LEU A 18 10.84 11.28 2.37
C LEU A 18 11.37 9.86 2.59
N THR A 19 10.51 8.85 2.45
CA THR A 19 10.91 7.43 2.56
C THR A 19 11.95 7.07 1.50
N TRP A 20 11.77 7.52 0.26
CA TRP A 20 12.72 7.28 -0.83
C TRP A 20 14.11 7.84 -0.54
N LEU A 21 14.15 9.07 -0.03
CA LEU A 21 15.37 9.78 0.34
C LEU A 21 16.07 9.07 1.51
N LEU A 22 15.31 8.72 2.55
CA LEU A 22 15.85 8.11 3.77
C LEU A 22 16.07 6.60 3.68
N ALA A 23 15.58 5.92 2.63
CA ALA A 23 15.61 4.46 2.52
C ALA A 23 16.97 3.81 2.81
N PRO A 24 18.12 4.34 2.33
CA PRO A 24 19.43 3.77 2.68
C PRO A 24 19.72 3.82 4.18
N LEU A 25 19.42 4.94 4.84
CA LEU A 25 19.62 5.11 6.28
C LEU A 25 18.64 4.25 7.08
N LEU A 26 17.38 4.22 6.68
CA LEU A 26 16.35 3.38 7.29
C LEU A 26 16.75 1.89 7.22
N ALA A 27 17.23 1.43 6.08
CA ALA A 27 17.69 0.05 5.90
C ALA A 27 18.80 -0.35 6.89
N MET A 28 19.69 0.57 7.27
CA MET A 28 20.75 0.34 8.27
C MET A 28 20.20 0.19 9.70
N THR A 29 19.00 0.71 9.98
CA THR A 29 18.36 0.58 11.31
C THR A 29 17.55 -0.70 11.48
N THR A 30 17.44 -1.51 10.44
CA THR A 30 16.62 -2.73 10.44
C THR A 30 17.17 -3.74 11.45
N GLY A 31 16.28 -4.23 12.33
CA GLY A 31 16.59 -5.24 13.32
C GLY A 31 16.87 -6.62 12.73
N ALA A 32 17.25 -7.55 13.61
CA ALA A 32 17.49 -8.95 13.25
C ALA A 32 16.22 -9.69 12.81
N ASP A 33 15.04 -9.17 13.17
CA ASP A 33 13.73 -9.66 12.74
C ASP A 33 13.32 -9.16 11.34
N GLY A 34 14.15 -8.33 10.71
CA GLY A 34 13.90 -7.78 9.39
C GLY A 34 12.96 -6.57 9.37
N ASN A 35 12.56 -6.04 10.53
CA ASN A 35 11.72 -4.85 10.63
C ASN A 35 12.55 -3.61 11.02
N LEU A 36 12.03 -2.43 10.71
CA LEU A 36 12.51 -1.19 11.31
C LEU A 36 12.23 -1.17 12.83
N PRO A 37 12.80 -0.25 13.60
CA PRO A 37 12.30 0.05 14.94
C PRO A 37 10.83 0.50 14.90
N THR A 38 10.04 0.19 15.93
CA THR A 38 8.58 0.43 15.94
C THR A 38 8.19 1.89 15.70
N TYR A 39 9.00 2.84 16.17
CA TYR A 39 8.77 4.27 15.94
C TYR A 39 9.01 4.71 14.48
N LEU A 40 9.63 3.87 13.65
CA LEU A 40 9.82 4.05 12.21
C LEU A 40 8.85 3.20 11.37
N TYR A 41 7.85 2.56 11.97
CA TYR A 41 6.90 1.72 11.24
C TYR A 41 6.08 2.47 10.19
N TRP A 42 6.04 3.81 10.27
CA TRP A 42 5.47 4.68 9.24
C TRP A 42 6.09 4.47 7.85
N PHE A 43 7.37 4.10 7.79
CA PHE A 43 8.13 3.97 6.54
C PHE A 43 8.04 2.58 5.92
N GLN A 44 7.75 1.54 6.70
CA GLN A 44 7.72 0.16 6.23
C GLN A 44 6.31 -0.33 5.91
N THR A 45 6.24 -1.44 5.21
CA THR A 45 5.01 -2.21 5.05
C THR A 45 4.63 -2.89 6.36
N PHE A 46 3.35 -2.89 6.73
CA PHE A 46 2.86 -3.55 7.95
C PHE A 46 2.60 -5.06 7.75
N ASP A 47 2.57 -5.52 6.49
CA ASP A 47 2.21 -6.88 6.08
C ASP A 47 3.41 -7.70 5.60
N ALA A 48 4.62 -7.14 5.63
CA ALA A 48 5.86 -7.80 5.25
C ALA A 48 7.07 -7.13 5.90
N THR A 49 8.06 -7.95 6.25
CA THR A 49 9.38 -7.48 6.71
C THR A 49 10.18 -6.93 5.53
N LEU A 50 11.26 -6.19 5.80
CA LEU A 50 12.15 -5.70 4.74
C LEU A 50 12.96 -6.84 4.10
N ASP A 51 13.10 -7.99 4.77
CA ASP A 51 13.80 -9.18 4.27
C ASP A 51 12.94 -10.07 3.37
N ASP A 52 11.62 -9.85 3.34
CA ASP A 52 10.72 -10.58 2.45
C ASP A 52 11.00 -10.30 0.96
N CYS A 53 11.76 -9.23 0.65
CA CYS A 53 12.28 -8.98 -0.68
C CYS A 53 13.15 -10.12 -1.25
N ARG A 54 13.76 -10.94 -0.38
CA ARG A 54 14.60 -12.08 -0.77
C ARG A 54 13.82 -13.38 -0.91
N LYS A 55 12.55 -13.38 -0.52
CA LYS A 55 11.67 -14.54 -0.63
C LYS A 55 10.92 -14.49 -1.98
N PRO A 56 10.45 -15.64 -2.50
CA PRO A 56 9.53 -15.64 -3.62
C PRO A 56 8.30 -14.76 -3.32
N PRO A 57 7.76 -14.02 -4.31
CA PRO A 57 8.11 -14.05 -5.72
C PRO A 57 9.24 -13.09 -6.13
N PHE A 58 9.80 -12.30 -5.21
CA PHE A 58 10.75 -11.25 -5.54
C PHE A 58 12.17 -11.78 -5.71
N SER A 59 12.63 -12.61 -4.77
CA SER A 59 13.93 -13.29 -4.82
C SER A 59 15.12 -12.36 -5.15
N TRP A 60 15.10 -11.13 -4.60
CA TRP A 60 16.14 -10.14 -4.91
C TRP A 60 17.51 -10.53 -4.36
N THR A 61 18.54 -10.30 -5.15
CA THR A 61 19.95 -10.59 -4.81
C THR A 61 20.73 -9.30 -4.54
N GLY A 62 21.73 -9.34 -3.66
CA GLY A 62 22.60 -8.19 -3.34
C GLY A 62 23.02 -8.17 -1.87
N SER A 63 23.55 -7.03 -1.39
CA SER A 63 23.73 -6.81 0.06
C SER A 63 22.37 -6.65 0.75
N LEU A 64 22.30 -6.91 2.06
CA LEU A 64 21.05 -6.77 2.83
C LEU A 64 20.53 -5.33 2.75
N GLU A 65 21.42 -4.37 2.94
CA GLU A 65 21.12 -2.94 2.89
C GLU A 65 20.55 -2.54 1.53
N SER A 66 21.14 -3.03 0.44
CA SER A 66 20.67 -2.72 -0.91
C SER A 66 19.27 -3.28 -1.17
N THR A 67 19.04 -4.55 -0.83
CA THR A 67 17.73 -5.19 -1.05
C THR A 67 16.64 -4.55 -0.17
N ARG A 68 16.95 -4.22 1.09
CA ARG A 68 16.04 -3.53 2.02
C ARG A 68 15.74 -2.09 1.57
N THR A 69 16.74 -1.37 1.07
CA THR A 69 16.56 -0.03 0.49
C THR A 69 15.59 -0.05 -0.69
N GLN A 70 15.79 -0.99 -1.61
CA GLN A 70 14.88 -1.18 -2.74
C GLN A 70 13.47 -1.56 -2.27
N TRP A 71 13.35 -2.31 -1.16
CA TRP A 71 12.06 -2.75 -0.64
C TRP A 71 11.26 -1.59 -0.08
N LEU A 72 11.91 -0.73 0.71
CA LEU A 72 11.32 0.51 1.21
C LEU A 72 10.87 1.42 0.07
N ARG A 73 11.65 1.49 -1.02
CA ARG A 73 11.29 2.28 -2.21
C ARG A 73 10.14 1.69 -3.02
N ARG A 74 9.89 0.38 -2.92
CA ARG A 74 8.80 -0.30 -3.65
C ARG A 74 7.41 0.11 -3.15
N ASN A 75 7.25 0.29 -1.84
CA ASN A 75 6.01 0.78 -1.21
C ASN A 75 6.38 1.85 -0.16
N PRO A 76 6.77 3.04 -0.60
CA PRO A 76 7.32 4.05 0.29
C PRO A 76 6.23 4.68 1.15
N GLY A 77 6.48 4.79 2.46
CA GLY A 77 5.53 5.41 3.40
C GLY A 77 4.29 4.55 3.68
N TYR A 78 4.34 3.25 3.45
CA TYR A 78 3.12 2.43 3.45
C TYR A 78 2.43 2.35 4.81
N GLY A 79 3.19 2.28 5.91
CA GLY A 79 2.64 2.37 7.26
C GLY A 79 1.95 3.71 7.51
N PHE A 80 2.50 4.80 6.97
CA PHE A 80 1.87 6.12 7.01
C PHE A 80 0.62 6.23 6.14
N ASP A 81 0.51 5.51 5.04
CA ASP A 81 -0.76 5.47 4.29
C ASP A 81 -1.86 4.71 5.04
N TYR A 82 -1.47 3.76 5.89
CA TYR A 82 -2.37 2.86 6.62
C TYR A 82 -2.88 3.47 7.93
N TRP A 83 -2.00 4.04 8.73
CA TRP A 83 -2.33 4.45 10.10
C TRP A 83 -3.10 5.78 10.18
N PRO A 84 -2.55 6.93 9.75
CA PRO A 84 -3.22 8.21 9.83
C PRO A 84 -4.33 8.37 8.78
N PHE A 85 -4.13 7.87 7.55
CA PHE A 85 -5.04 8.13 6.42
C PHE A 85 -5.87 6.92 5.99
N GLY A 86 -5.53 5.73 6.49
CA GLY A 86 -6.31 4.54 6.21
C GLY A 86 -7.67 4.62 6.90
N ILE A 87 -8.68 4.01 6.29
CA ILE A 87 -10.04 3.95 6.82
C ILE A 87 -10.37 2.51 7.22
N ALA A 88 -11.15 2.33 8.29
CA ALA A 88 -11.66 1.01 8.64
C ALA A 88 -12.44 0.44 7.45
N PHE A 89 -12.17 -0.82 7.10
CA PHE A 89 -12.85 -1.49 6.02
C PHE A 89 -14.07 -2.26 6.56
N ASP A 90 -15.23 -2.01 5.96
CA ASP A 90 -16.47 -2.73 6.21
C ASP A 90 -17.20 -2.90 4.87
N ALA A 91 -17.32 -4.14 4.42
CA ALA A 91 -17.92 -4.51 3.15
C ALA A 91 -19.33 -3.94 2.95
N ALA A 92 -20.12 -3.81 4.01
CA ALA A 92 -21.49 -3.28 3.94
C ALA A 92 -21.53 -1.80 3.52
N HIS A 93 -20.40 -1.09 3.61
CA HIS A 93 -20.29 0.31 3.23
C HIS A 93 -19.81 0.53 1.82
N TRP A 94 -19.38 -0.50 1.10
CA TRP A 94 -18.78 -0.40 -0.23
C TRP A 94 -19.64 -1.03 -1.32
N THR A 95 -19.80 -0.29 -2.41
CA THR A 95 -20.48 -0.75 -3.62
C THR A 95 -19.45 -0.83 -4.74
N VAL A 96 -19.29 -2.02 -5.34
CA VAL A 96 -18.53 -2.17 -6.58
C VAL A 96 -19.37 -1.61 -7.73
N VAL A 97 -18.79 -0.67 -8.47
CA VAL A 97 -19.42 -0.04 -9.63
C VAL A 97 -18.90 -0.66 -10.93
N THR A 98 -17.60 -1.00 -10.98
CA THR A 98 -17.03 -1.75 -12.09
C THR A 98 -16.00 -2.74 -11.59
N ASN A 99 -15.99 -3.94 -12.18
CA ASN A 99 -14.99 -4.97 -11.99
C ASN A 99 -14.80 -5.70 -13.32
N SER A 100 -13.63 -5.51 -13.93
CA SER A 100 -13.25 -6.10 -15.23
C SER A 100 -11.77 -6.45 -15.21
N ALA A 101 -11.28 -7.03 -16.31
CA ALA A 101 -9.87 -7.41 -16.44
C ALA A 101 -8.88 -6.24 -16.18
N SER A 102 -9.26 -5.00 -16.54
CA SER A 102 -8.39 -3.83 -16.42
C SER A 102 -8.85 -2.79 -15.41
N TRP A 103 -10.13 -2.79 -15.02
CA TRP A 103 -10.68 -1.76 -14.16
C TRP A 103 -11.36 -2.36 -12.93
N PHE A 104 -11.08 -1.76 -11.78
CA PHE A 104 -11.83 -1.94 -10.56
C PHE A 104 -12.19 -0.56 -10.00
N PHE A 105 -13.48 -0.30 -9.84
CA PHE A 105 -14.00 0.91 -9.22
C PHE A 105 -15.04 0.56 -8.17
N ALA A 106 -14.83 1.07 -6.96
CA ALA A 106 -15.78 0.95 -5.87
C ALA A 106 -15.93 2.28 -5.12
N TRP A 107 -17.11 2.48 -4.55
CA TRP A 107 -17.48 3.68 -3.81
C TRP A 107 -18.01 3.31 -2.43
N SER A 108 -17.66 4.09 -1.42
CA SER A 108 -18.17 3.93 -0.06
C SER A 108 -19.30 4.91 0.24
N ARG A 109 -20.29 4.50 1.05
CA ARG A 109 -21.36 5.40 1.52
C ARG A 109 -20.86 6.66 2.25
N TYR A 110 -19.63 6.64 2.78
CA TYR A 110 -18.97 7.79 3.42
C TYR A 110 -18.14 8.65 2.45
N GLY A 111 -18.30 8.41 1.15
CA GLY A 111 -17.64 9.13 0.07
C GLY A 111 -16.16 8.79 -0.08
N ALA A 112 -15.69 7.65 0.43
CA ALA A 112 -14.38 7.12 0.05
C ALA A 112 -14.53 6.40 -1.29
N PHE A 113 -13.44 6.28 -2.04
CA PHE A 113 -13.47 5.61 -3.34
C PHE A 113 -12.22 4.75 -3.53
N CYS A 114 -12.29 3.85 -4.48
CA CYS A 114 -11.21 2.94 -4.83
C CYS A 114 -11.21 2.81 -6.34
N LEU A 115 -10.20 3.37 -7.01
CA LEU A 115 -10.01 3.22 -8.44
C LEU A 115 -8.68 2.53 -8.69
N LYS A 116 -8.73 1.36 -9.32
CA LYS A 116 -7.55 0.63 -9.78
C LYS A 116 -7.71 0.37 -11.27
N TYR A 117 -6.73 0.82 -12.03
CA TYR A 117 -6.54 0.45 -13.42
C TYR A 117 -5.27 -0.38 -13.57
N GLN A 118 -5.40 -1.49 -14.28
CA GLN A 118 -4.31 -2.38 -14.64
C GLN A 118 -4.29 -2.47 -16.17
N GLY A 119 -3.53 -1.57 -16.79
CA GLY A 119 -3.34 -1.54 -18.23
C GLY A 119 -2.42 -2.65 -18.74
N THR A 120 -2.50 -2.92 -20.04
CA THR A 120 -1.56 -3.79 -20.76
C THR A 120 -0.29 -2.99 -21.09
N GLY A 121 0.86 -3.41 -20.58
CA GLY A 121 2.16 -2.82 -20.93
C GLY A 121 2.66 -1.78 -19.92
N VAL A 122 2.23 -0.51 -20.06
CA VAL A 122 3.05 0.63 -19.60
C VAL A 122 2.46 1.40 -18.41
N LEU A 123 1.18 1.25 -18.08
CA LEU A 123 0.57 2.05 -17.01
C LEU A 123 -0.36 1.23 -16.12
N SER A 124 -0.08 1.24 -14.83
CA SER A 124 -1.07 0.92 -13.79
C SER A 124 -1.32 2.16 -12.92
N LEU A 125 -2.59 2.39 -12.59
CA LEU A 125 -3.03 3.51 -11.78
C LEU A 125 -3.80 3.00 -10.57
N LYS A 126 -3.52 3.56 -9.40
CA LYS A 126 -4.25 3.30 -8.15
C LYS A 126 -4.53 4.63 -7.46
N LEU A 127 -5.81 4.93 -7.25
CA LEU A 127 -6.30 6.14 -6.59
C LEU A 127 -7.33 5.78 -5.51
N GLY A 128 -7.42 6.63 -4.49
CA GLY A 128 -8.38 6.50 -3.41
C GLY A 128 -7.84 5.65 -2.26
N TRP A 129 -8.66 4.75 -1.73
CA TRP A 129 -8.29 3.80 -0.70
C TRP A 129 -8.23 2.40 -1.31
N LYS A 130 -7.31 1.57 -0.84
CA LYS A 130 -7.03 0.25 -1.42
C LYS A 130 -8.10 -0.82 -1.13
N ALA A 131 -9.39 -0.49 -1.24
CA ALA A 131 -10.49 -1.41 -0.98
C ALA A 131 -10.46 -2.66 -1.89
N TRP A 132 -9.89 -2.58 -3.09
CA TRP A 132 -9.74 -3.74 -3.99
C TRP A 132 -9.00 -4.92 -3.37
N ALA A 133 -8.17 -4.71 -2.34
CA ALA A 133 -7.46 -5.79 -1.66
C ALA A 133 -8.41 -6.72 -0.87
N TYR A 134 -9.62 -6.26 -0.59
CA TYR A 134 -10.70 -6.99 0.06
C TYR A 134 -11.70 -7.59 -0.93
N TRP A 135 -11.47 -7.46 -2.24
CA TRP A 135 -12.33 -8.07 -3.26
C TRP A 135 -11.69 -9.37 -3.75
N GLN A 136 -12.36 -10.50 -3.53
CA GLN A 136 -11.91 -11.82 -3.94
C GLN A 136 -13.09 -12.64 -4.49
N ASN A 137 -12.87 -13.38 -5.57
CA ASN A 137 -13.87 -14.27 -6.17
C ASN A 137 -15.23 -13.57 -6.42
N ASP A 138 -15.19 -12.35 -6.95
CA ASP A 138 -16.37 -11.51 -7.23
C ASP A 138 -17.25 -11.20 -6.00
N ALA A 139 -16.65 -11.19 -4.81
CA ALA A 139 -17.31 -10.77 -3.59
C ALA A 139 -16.36 -9.96 -2.69
N TRP A 140 -16.95 -9.18 -1.78
CA TRP A 140 -16.20 -8.64 -0.64
C TRP A 140 -15.88 -9.81 0.29
N ALA A 141 -14.62 -10.21 0.30
CA ALA A 141 -14.12 -11.19 1.24
C ALA A 141 -13.23 -10.47 2.24
N ALA A 142 -13.38 -10.78 3.53
CA ALA A 142 -12.25 -10.61 4.40
C ALA A 142 -11.11 -11.46 3.79
N PRO A 143 -9.94 -10.89 3.46
CA PRO A 143 -8.83 -11.72 3.04
C PRO A 143 -8.60 -12.78 4.12
N ALA A 144 -8.16 -13.98 3.74
CA ALA A 144 -7.83 -15.05 4.70
C ALA A 144 -6.79 -14.60 5.76
N TYR A 145 -6.15 -13.45 5.53
CA TYR A 145 -5.39 -12.68 6.50
C TYR A 145 -6.06 -11.30 6.68
N SER A 146 -6.22 -10.81 7.91
CA SER A 146 -6.60 -9.41 8.13
C SER A 146 -5.55 -8.51 7.46
N TRP A 147 -5.94 -7.62 6.55
CA TRP A 147 -4.96 -6.77 5.89
C TRP A 147 -4.43 -5.73 6.88
N GLY A 148 -3.25 -6.06 7.41
CA GLY A 148 -2.66 -5.35 8.52
C GLY A 148 -3.39 -5.59 9.84
N PRO A 149 -2.83 -5.04 10.93
CA PRO A 149 -3.26 -5.33 12.29
C PRO A 149 -4.63 -4.76 12.67
N SER A 150 -5.26 -3.95 11.82
CA SER A 150 -6.47 -3.19 12.18
C SER A 150 -7.54 -3.15 11.08
N HIS A 151 -7.46 -4.02 10.07
CA HIS A 151 -8.46 -4.13 9.00
C HIS A 151 -8.82 -2.78 8.34
N ARG A 152 -7.78 -2.04 7.93
CA ARG A 152 -7.91 -0.73 7.30
C ARG A 152 -7.59 -0.83 5.80
N ALA A 153 -8.26 -0.02 4.99
CA ALA A 153 -7.82 0.25 3.63
C ALA A 153 -6.89 1.47 3.67
N PRO A 154 -5.59 1.36 3.32
CA PRO A 154 -4.69 2.51 3.23
C PRO A 154 -5.08 3.42 2.08
N VAL A 155 -4.76 4.71 2.19
CA VAL A 155 -4.84 5.63 1.04
C VAL A 155 -3.80 5.24 -0.01
N CYS A 156 -4.02 5.58 -1.28
CA CYS A 156 -3.03 5.39 -2.32
C CYS A 156 -3.17 6.43 -3.43
N LEU A 157 -2.02 6.92 -3.89
CA LEU A 157 -1.82 7.60 -5.16
C LEU A 157 -0.58 6.97 -5.80
N SER A 158 -0.77 6.09 -6.77
CA SER A 158 0.34 5.36 -7.38
C SER A 158 0.16 5.23 -8.88
N PHE A 159 1.22 5.60 -9.59
CA PHE A 159 1.43 5.34 -11.01
C PHE A 159 2.58 4.36 -11.12
N LYS A 160 2.39 3.28 -11.86
CA LYS A 160 3.45 2.34 -12.17
C LYS A 160 3.68 2.32 -13.67
N PHE A 161 4.89 2.70 -14.06
CA PHE A 161 5.44 2.51 -15.38
C PHE A 161 6.33 1.25 -15.34
N TRP A 162 6.13 0.33 -16.27
CA TRP A 162 6.98 -0.85 -16.44
C TRP A 162 7.91 -0.66 -17.62
#